data_AF-A0A8J7LMK5-F1
#
_entry.id   AF-A0A8J7LMK5-F1
#
_cell.length_a   1.000
_cell.length_b   1.000
_cell.length_c   1.000
_cell.angle_alpha   90.00
_cell.angle_beta   90.00
_cell.angle_gamma   90.00
#
_symmetry.space_group_name_H-M   'P 1'
#
loop_
_entity.id
_entity.type
_entity.pdbx_description
1 polymer ?
#
loop_
_entity_poly.entity_id
_entity_poly.type
_entity_poly.pdbx_seq_one_letter_code
_entity_poly.pdbx_strand_id
1 'polypeptide(L)' 'MKAYSIDLREKIVLAYSQGDTSIRKVANRFSVAKSFVQKLLSMNKTQGHVQPKQQGGA' A
#
# COMPACT_ATOMS: atom_id res chain seq x y z
N MET A 1 -14.33 3.42 8.38
CA MET A 1 -12.87 3.66 8.58
C MET A 1 -12.37 4.50 7.41
N LYS A 2 -11.76 5.66 7.64
CA LYS A 2 -11.21 6.49 6.57
C LYS A 2 -10.02 5.78 5.92
N ALA A 3 -9.97 5.77 4.60
CA ALA A 3 -8.81 5.30 3.86
C ALA A 3 -7.57 6.14 4.21
N TYR A 4 -6.42 5.48 4.37
CA TYR A 4 -5.13 6.19 4.38
C TYR A 4 -4.99 7.03 3.11
N SER A 5 -4.31 8.18 3.25
CA SER A 5 -4.02 9.09 2.14
C SER A 5 -3.31 8.37 1.00
N ILE A 6 -3.56 8.83 -0.23
CA ILE A 6 -2.90 8.30 -1.44
C ILE A 6 -1.38 8.42 -1.31
N ASP A 7 -0.92 9.55 -0.77
CA ASP A 7 0.50 9.83 -0.53
C ASP A 7 1.19 8.78 0.37
N LEU A 8 0.53 8.32 1.44
CA LEU A 8 1.07 7.24 2.27
C LEU A 8 1.20 5.93 1.49
N ARG A 9 0.21 5.61 0.66
CA ARG A 9 0.17 4.36 -0.11
C ARG A 9 1.23 4.33 -1.19
N GLU A 10 1.44 5.46 -1.87
CA GLU A 10 2.49 5.62 -2.89
C GLU A 10 3.87 5.49 -2.25
N LYS A 11 4.11 6.14 -1.10
CA LYS A 11 5.37 5.99 -0.35
C LYS A 11 5.66 4.55 0.07
N ILE A 12 4.63 3.78 0.45
CA ILE A 12 4.79 2.35 0.77
C ILE A 12 5.24 1.54 -0.45
N VAL A 13 4.63 1.78 -1.62
CA VAL A 13 4.99 1.09 -2.87
C VAL A 13 6.40 1.47 -3.32
N LEU A 14 6.73 2.76 -3.28
CA LEU A 14 8.07 3.26 -3.62
C LEU A 14 9.14 2.65 -2.72
N ALA A 15 8.91 2.60 -1.40
CA ALA A 15 9.84 2.00 -0.44
C ALA A 15 10.06 0.50 -0.70
N TYR A 16 9.07 -0.21 -1.21
CA TYR A 16 9.23 -1.61 -1.64
C TYR A 16 9.97 -1.71 -2.98
N SER A 17 9.66 -0.81 -3.93
CA SER A 17 10.27 -0.80 -5.27
C SER A 17 11.76 -0.48 -5.27
N GLN A 18 12.28 0.18 -4.23
CA GLN A 18 13.70 0.50 -4.09
C GLN A 18 14.61 -0.73 -3.86
N GLY A 19 14.06 -1.93 -3.68
CA GLY A 19 14.80 -3.19 -3.83
C GLY A 19 15.49 -3.76 -2.59
N ASP A 20 15.69 -2.97 -1.52
CA ASP A 20 16.43 -3.41 -0.32
C ASP A 20 15.56 -3.79 0.89
N THR A 21 14.25 -3.99 0.66
CA THR A 21 13.29 -4.17 1.75
C THR A 21 12.37 -5.37 1.52
N SER A 22 11.90 -5.96 2.62
CA SER A 22 10.84 -6.97 2.58
C SER A 22 9.52 -6.34 2.97
N ILE A 23 8.41 -6.96 2.56
CA ILE A 23 7.05 -6.53 2.94
C ILE A 23 6.92 -6.33 4.45
N ARG A 24 7.55 -7.19 5.27
CA ARG A 24 7.55 -7.05 6.74
C ARG A 24 8.35 -5.84 7.21
N LYS A 25 9.53 -5.57 6.64
CA LYS A 25 10.33 -4.38 6.97
C LYS A 25 9.58 -3.10 6.61
N VAL A 26 8.93 -3.05 5.44
CA VAL A 26 8.10 -1.91 5.02
C VAL A 26 6.92 -1.73 5.96
N ALA A 27 6.21 -2.81 6.30
CA ALA A 27 5.09 -2.77 7.24
C ALA A 27 5.49 -2.15 8.59
N ASN A 28 6.62 -2.60 9.15
CA ASN A 28 7.15 -2.06 10.41
C ASN A 28 7.57 -0.59 10.28
N ARG A 29 8.24 -0.20 9.17
CA ARG A 29 8.69 1.18 8.91
C ARG A 29 7.53 2.18 8.86
N PHE A 30 6.40 1.78 8.29
CA PHE A 30 5.22 2.63 8.17
C PHE A 30 4.16 2.37 9.26
N SER A 31 4.46 1.51 10.24
CA SER A 31 3.54 1.10 11.31
C SER A 31 2.18 0.62 10.79
N VAL A 32 2.18 -0.11 9.67
CA VAL A 32 0.97 -0.68 9.05
C VAL A 32 1.00 -2.20 9.07
N ALA A 33 -0.17 -2.83 8.91
CA ALA A 33 -0.24 -4.28 8.80
C ALA A 33 0.43 -4.80 7.52
N LYS A 34 1.08 -5.97 7.61
CA LYS A 34 1.65 -6.68 6.44
C LYS A 34 0.61 -6.90 5.33
N SER A 35 -0.62 -7.26 5.70
CA SER A 35 -1.73 -7.49 4.76
C SER A 35 -2.07 -6.23 3.96
N PHE A 36 -1.95 -5.05 4.57
CA PHE A 36 -2.15 -3.78 3.89
C PHE A 36 -1.09 -3.53 2.82
N VAL A 37 0.20 -3.74 3.16
CA VAL A 37 1.29 -3.63 2.19
C VAL A 37 1.12 -4.61 1.03
N GLN A 38 0.80 -5.88 1.32
CA GLN A 38 0.54 -6.89 0.29
C GLN A 38 -0.61 -6.47 -0.66
N LYS A 39 -1.69 -5.91 -0.10
CA LYS A 39 -2.81 -5.42 -0.89
C LYS A 39 -2.39 -4.27 -1.81
N LEU A 40 -1.61 -3.29 -1.32
CA LEU A 40 -1.13 -2.18 -2.12
C LEU A 40 -0.24 -2.64 -3.27
N LEU A 41 0.67 -3.59 -3.02
CA LEU A 41 1.54 -4.14 -4.06
C LEU A 41 0.75 -4.91 -5.11
N SER A 42 -0.27 -5.67 -4.71
CA SER A 42 -1.16 -6.36 -5.64
C SER A 42 -1.96 -5.38 -6.50
N MET A 43 -2.51 -4.31 -5.90
CA MET A 43 -3.20 -3.25 -6.63
C MET A 43 -2.27 -2.53 -7.61
N ASN A 44 -1.04 -2.20 -7.20
CA ASN A 44 -0.08 -1.56 -8.08
C ASN A 44 0.31 -2.45 -9.27
N LYS A 45 0.45 -3.77 -9.07
CA LYS A 45 0.73 -4.73 -10.15
C LYS A 45 -0.43 -4.94 -11.12
N THR A 46 -1.66 -4.93 -10.61
CA THR A 46 -2.86 -5.27 -11.41
C THR A 46 -3.53 -4.06 -12.05
N GLN A 47 -3.53 -2.92 -11.36
CA GLN A 47 -4.25 -1.71 -11.76
C GLN A 47 -3.30 -0.55 -12.11
N GLY A 48 -2.00 -0.65 -11.79
CA GLY A 48 -1.04 0.44 -11.97
C GLY A 48 -1.19 1.60 -10.98
N HIS A 49 -2.13 1.51 -10.03
CA HIS A 49 -2.38 2.55 -9.03
C HIS A 49 -2.75 1.99 -7.66
N VAL A 50 -2.65 2.83 -6.63
CA VAL A 50 -2.98 2.49 -5.22
C VAL A 50 -4.15 3.28 -4.64
N GLN A 51 -4.93 3.94 -5.50
CA GLN A 51 -6.10 4.70 -5.09
C GLN A 51 -7.09 3.86 -4.26
N PRO A 52 -7.70 4.42 -3.21
CA PRO A 52 -8.75 3.75 -2.47
C PRO A 52 -9.91 3.39 -3.40
N LYS A 53 -10.32 2.12 -3.35
CA LYS A 53 -11.62 1.73 -3.90
C LYS A 53 -12.70 2.48 -3.13
N GLN A 54 -13.76 2.88 -3.83
CA GLN A 54 -14.95 3.41 -3.18
C GLN A 54 -15.38 2.45 -2.07
N GLN A 55 -15.54 2.99 -0.86
CA GLN A 55 -16.16 2.25 0.23
C GLN A 55 -17.65 2.24 -0.08
N GLY A 56 -18.24 1.04 -0.17
CA GLY A 56 -19.49 0.80 -0.87
C GLY A 56 -20.63 1.77 -0.53
N GLY A 57 -21.38 2.11 -1.58
CA GLY A 57 -22.66 2.80 -1.58
C GLY A 57 -23.16 2.97 -3.02
N ALA A 58 -23.97 1.99 -3.47
CA ALA A 58 -24.59 1.77 -4.79
C ALA A 58 -23.66 1.42 -5.97
#